data_AF-A0A7L0S656-F1
#
_entry.id   AF-A0A7L0S656-F1
#
_cell.length_a   1.000
_cell.length_b   1.000
_cell.length_c   1.000
_cell.angle_alpha   90.00
_cell.angle_beta   90.00
_cell.angle_gamma   90.00
#
_symmetry.space_group_name_H-M   'P 1'
#
loop_
_entity.id
_entity.type
_entity.pdbx_description
1 polymer ?
#
loop_
_entity_poly.entity_id
_entity_poly.type
_entity_poly.pdbx_seq_one_letter_code
_entity_poly.pdbx_strand_id
1 'polypeptide(L)'
;RGVLGTAGILGGPRGLLGHGGLLGGGGLLGVLGEDGLLSTVQGLTGLRIVGLTLPRVSLRLLPGVGVHLNLYTRVALDAKCLLGLLDIAVEVNVTARVRLTMDSTGYPKLVAEGCDTLLGGIKVRLLRGLLPVVDNLLASVLNGLLPNLLCPVVNIALGLVNDQLGLVNSLVPLGVLGSIQYTVSSLPLVTSQFLEVDLNAVVRQAAGGLVDIPLGTPETVPMPPRVPMPPLPPMADTSNSQLGLSVSFLSSALSVLQKEGALDLNIPTGVFPELPPLTTSTLGALVPAVFKAYPESHELLVKIAVPKAPVVTLKKNKGAIQLRATAEVMVIHSNDVQKSLCLLNIDAFLLAQFSVKDNKLKIRVSLEKTGLSLVSSSIGDFDVSLLKVLVGQIFDVAFLPAVNSVLGAGVPLPRLLNIDFTNADIDVIEVRARVFPVVPP
;
A
#
# COMPACT_ATOMS: atom_id res chain seq x y z
N ARG A 1 -1.58 -1.23 18.49
CA ARG A 1 -0.17 -1.70 18.54
C ARG A 1 0.61 -0.85 17.56
N GLY A 2 1.20 0.26 18.01
CA GLY A 2 1.95 1.19 17.15
C GLY A 2 3.44 1.16 17.50
N VAL A 3 4.27 1.68 16.61
CA VAL A 3 5.74 1.80 16.77
C VAL A 3 6.13 2.50 18.08
N LEU A 4 5.29 3.43 18.55
CA LEU A 4 5.46 4.19 19.79
C LEU A 4 4.75 3.60 21.01
N GLY A 5 4.02 2.49 20.85
CA GLY A 5 3.14 1.92 21.89
C GLY A 5 3.82 0.90 22.80
N THR A 6 3.01 0.27 23.67
CA THR A 6 3.43 -0.69 24.71
C THR A 6 4.17 -1.94 24.23
N ALA A 7 4.01 -2.30 22.95
CA ALA A 7 4.72 -3.41 22.29
C ALA A 7 5.66 -2.91 21.17
N GLY A 8 5.86 -1.59 21.05
CA GLY A 8 6.65 -0.94 20.01
C GLY A 8 8.10 -0.69 20.41
N ILE A 9 8.85 0.00 19.55
CA ILE A 9 10.29 0.25 19.68
C ILE A 9 10.59 1.21 20.83
N LEU A 10 9.65 2.05 21.27
CA LEU A 10 9.86 2.87 22.47
C LEU A 10 9.70 2.08 23.77
N GLY A 11 8.70 1.20 23.83
CA GLY A 11 8.22 0.66 25.10
C GLY A 11 8.40 -0.83 25.34
N GLY A 12 8.67 -1.61 24.29
CA GLY A 12 8.86 -3.06 24.43
C GLY A 12 10.03 -3.42 25.34
N PRO A 13 10.17 -4.67 25.80
CA PRO A 13 11.24 -5.11 26.70
C PRO A 13 12.68 -4.81 26.20
N ARG A 14 12.84 -4.72 24.87
CA ARG A 14 14.07 -4.32 24.15
C ARG A 14 13.96 -2.97 23.42
N GLY A 15 12.87 -2.23 23.65
CA GLY A 15 12.68 -0.89 23.09
C GLY A 15 13.60 0.14 23.74
N LEU A 16 13.74 1.32 23.14
CA LEU A 16 14.67 2.38 23.57
C LEU A 16 14.55 2.71 25.08
N LEU A 17 13.34 2.71 25.63
CA LEU A 17 13.03 2.94 27.06
C LEU A 17 12.69 1.66 27.84
N GLY A 18 12.76 0.49 27.20
CA GLY A 18 12.52 -0.81 27.84
C GLY A 18 13.66 -1.19 28.79
N HIS A 19 13.42 -2.12 29.71
CA HIS A 19 14.42 -2.52 30.72
C HIS A 19 15.78 -2.95 30.14
N GLY A 20 15.83 -3.47 28.89
CA GLY A 20 17.07 -3.80 28.17
C GLY A 20 17.44 -2.89 27.00
N GLY A 21 16.85 -1.68 26.91
CA GLY A 21 17.06 -0.70 25.83
C GLY A 21 18.28 0.20 25.99
N LEU A 22 18.60 0.97 24.93
CA LEU A 22 19.70 1.95 24.91
C LEU A 22 19.60 3.01 26.03
N LEU A 23 18.39 3.30 26.49
CA LEU A 23 18.06 4.18 27.62
C LEU A 23 17.30 3.43 28.74
N GLY A 24 17.35 2.10 28.71
CA GLY A 24 16.89 1.24 29.80
C GLY A 24 17.88 1.16 30.96
N GLY A 25 17.53 0.39 31.99
CA GLY A 25 18.30 0.28 33.24
C GLY A 25 19.75 -0.21 33.12
N GLY A 26 20.22 -0.57 31.92
CA GLY A 26 21.62 -0.94 31.62
C GLY A 26 22.26 -0.21 30.43
N GLY A 27 21.64 0.85 29.88
CA GLY A 27 22.13 1.59 28.71
C GLY A 27 22.93 2.86 29.02
N LEU A 28 23.03 3.80 28.07
CA LEU A 28 23.79 5.06 28.15
C LEU A 28 23.47 5.92 29.39
N LEU A 29 22.29 5.75 29.99
CA LEU A 29 21.88 6.41 31.24
C LEU A 29 22.53 5.82 32.50
N GLY A 30 23.14 4.65 32.42
CA GLY A 30 23.97 4.08 33.49
C GLY A 30 25.36 4.73 33.60
N VAL A 31 25.81 5.45 32.57
CA VAL A 31 27.19 5.97 32.45
C VAL A 31 27.32 7.44 32.88
N LEU A 32 26.22 8.17 33.13
CA LEU A 32 26.27 9.56 33.62
C LEU A 32 26.70 9.68 35.10
N GLY A 33 27.09 8.58 35.74
CA GLY A 33 27.18 8.47 37.19
C GLY A 33 28.57 8.54 37.83
N GLU A 34 29.68 8.50 37.07
CA GLU A 34 31.00 8.45 37.72
C GLU A 34 31.78 9.77 37.77
N ASP A 35 31.57 10.76 36.87
CA ASP A 35 32.29 12.06 36.95
C ASP A 35 31.57 13.24 36.24
N GLY A 36 30.23 13.28 36.27
CA GLY A 36 29.43 14.35 35.64
C GLY A 36 29.21 15.59 36.52
N LEU A 37 28.89 16.72 35.87
CA LEU A 37 28.69 18.11 36.36
C LEU A 37 27.83 18.37 37.64
N LEU A 38 27.35 17.33 38.31
CA LEU A 38 26.42 17.40 39.45
C LEU A 38 27.08 17.08 40.80
N SER A 39 28.39 16.85 40.84
CA SER A 39 29.15 16.54 42.07
C SER A 39 29.22 17.67 43.10
N THR A 40 28.71 18.87 42.79
CA THR A 40 28.99 20.08 43.55
C THR A 40 27.83 20.67 44.34
N VAL A 41 26.64 20.04 44.40
CA VAL A 41 25.54 20.58 45.23
C VAL A 41 25.05 19.59 46.28
N GLN A 42 25.63 19.73 47.49
CA GLN A 42 25.10 19.27 48.78
C GLN A 42 24.79 17.77 48.95
N GLY A 43 25.65 16.89 48.43
CA GLY A 43 25.75 15.50 48.91
C GLY A 43 24.86 14.47 48.22
N LEU A 44 24.15 14.84 47.15
CA LEU A 44 23.52 13.88 46.23
C LEU A 44 24.54 13.41 45.19
N THR A 45 24.86 12.12 45.20
CA THR A 45 25.82 11.50 44.28
C THR A 45 25.21 10.26 43.62
N GLY A 46 25.71 9.90 42.43
CA GLY A 46 25.29 8.67 41.74
C GLY A 46 23.82 8.60 41.35
N LEU A 47 23.23 9.74 40.94
CA LEU A 47 21.87 9.76 40.38
C LEU A 47 21.81 8.89 39.12
N ARG A 48 20.96 7.86 39.13
CA ARG A 48 20.80 6.92 38.01
C ARG A 48 19.33 6.61 37.75
N ILE A 49 18.98 6.43 36.49
CA ILE A 49 17.64 5.92 36.12
C ILE A 49 17.66 4.40 36.28
N VAL A 50 16.85 3.88 37.19
CA VAL A 50 16.71 2.43 37.43
C VAL A 50 15.56 1.82 36.64
N GLY A 51 14.55 2.62 36.30
CA GLY A 51 13.40 2.11 35.56
C GLY A 51 12.55 3.21 34.95
N LEU A 52 11.91 2.85 33.84
CA LEU A 52 10.95 3.69 33.15
C LEU A 52 9.66 2.91 32.98
N THR A 53 8.56 3.48 33.42
CA THR A 53 7.24 2.92 33.13
C THR A 53 6.91 3.18 31.68
N LEU A 54 6.34 2.17 31.02
CA LEU A 54 5.84 2.26 29.67
C LEU A 54 5.02 3.54 29.42
N PRO A 55 5.45 4.42 28.50
CA PRO A 55 4.76 5.70 28.29
C PRO A 55 3.36 5.49 27.71
N ARG A 56 2.40 6.25 28.23
CA ARG A 56 1.07 6.43 27.62
C ARG A 56 1.16 7.58 26.63
N VAL A 57 1.02 7.25 25.34
CA VAL A 57 1.08 8.22 24.25
C VAL A 57 -0.33 8.60 23.82
N SER A 58 -0.58 9.89 23.73
CA SER A 58 -1.79 10.50 23.19
C SER A 58 -1.41 11.48 22.08
N LEU A 59 -2.19 11.46 20.99
CA LEU A 59 -1.94 12.29 19.81
C LEU A 59 -3.19 13.11 19.54
N ARG A 60 -2.99 14.39 19.21
CA ARG A 60 -4.05 15.28 18.75
C ARG A 60 -3.62 15.94 17.46
N LEU A 61 -4.45 15.86 16.43
CA LEU A 61 -4.18 16.54 15.18
C LEU A 61 -4.44 18.05 15.32
N LEU A 62 -3.50 18.84 14.80
CA LEU A 62 -3.56 20.29 14.74
C LEU A 62 -3.76 20.69 13.28
N PRO A 63 -4.97 21.14 12.90
CA PRO A 63 -5.27 21.49 11.51
C PRO A 63 -4.26 22.49 10.93
N GLY A 64 -3.71 22.18 9.76
CA GLY A 64 -2.75 23.05 9.05
C GLY A 64 -1.36 23.16 9.69
N VAL A 65 -1.08 22.48 10.80
CA VAL A 65 0.22 22.52 11.48
C VAL A 65 0.84 21.13 11.55
N GLY A 66 0.15 20.14 12.11
CA GLY A 66 0.73 18.82 12.34
C GLY A 66 0.11 18.10 13.52
N VAL A 67 0.93 17.59 14.43
CA VAL A 67 0.48 16.73 15.53
C VAL A 67 0.98 17.28 16.87
N HIS A 68 0.07 17.36 17.84
CA HIS A 68 0.42 17.56 19.24
C HIS A 68 0.56 16.20 19.91
N LEU A 69 1.77 15.89 20.35
CA LEU A 69 2.11 14.64 21.03
C LEU A 69 2.18 14.88 22.52
N ASN A 70 1.50 14.04 23.30
CA ASN A 70 1.52 14.10 24.74
C ASN A 70 1.83 12.70 25.30
N LEU A 71 2.93 12.61 26.05
CA LEU A 71 3.52 11.37 26.53
C LEU A 71 3.62 11.43 28.05
N TYR A 72 2.84 10.58 28.71
CA TYR A 72 2.88 10.45 30.16
C TYR A 72 3.66 9.19 30.56
N THR A 73 4.68 9.33 31.39
CA THR A 73 5.50 8.24 31.92
C THR A 73 5.81 8.45 33.40
N ARG A 74 6.29 7.40 34.07
CA ARG A 74 6.77 7.47 35.44
C ARG A 74 8.19 6.93 35.49
N VAL A 75 9.12 7.77 35.95
CA VAL A 75 10.56 7.51 36.00
C VAL A 75 10.94 7.12 37.43
N ALA A 76 11.66 6.02 37.57
CA ALA A 76 12.28 5.61 38.82
C ALA A 76 13.79 5.90 38.75
N LEU A 77 14.28 6.59 39.77
CA LEU A 77 15.65 7.08 39.91
C LEU A 77 16.20 6.64 41.26
N ASP A 78 17.47 6.24 41.28
CA ASP A 78 18.21 6.00 42.52
C ASP A 78 19.26 7.08 42.69
N ALA A 79 19.47 7.54 43.92
CA ALA A 79 20.55 8.44 44.28
C ALA A 79 21.17 8.04 45.62
N LYS A 80 22.40 8.48 45.88
CA LYS A 80 23.04 8.37 47.18
C LYS A 80 23.05 9.75 47.84
N CYS A 81 22.66 9.81 49.10
CA CYS A 81 22.84 10.99 49.95
C CYS A 81 23.73 10.61 51.16
N LEU A 82 24.20 11.61 51.90
CA LEU A 82 24.94 11.44 53.15
C LEU A 82 24.23 10.51 54.16
N LEU A 83 22.90 10.43 54.09
CA LEU A 83 22.05 9.62 54.98
C LEU A 83 21.72 8.21 54.44
N GLY A 84 22.14 7.86 53.23
CA GLY A 84 21.87 6.55 52.62
C GLY A 84 21.31 6.62 51.19
N LEU A 85 20.69 5.53 50.74
CA LEU A 85 20.10 5.40 49.41
C LEU A 85 18.72 6.06 49.34
N LEU A 86 18.50 6.82 48.28
CA LEU A 86 17.26 7.50 47.94
C LEU A 86 16.63 6.84 46.73
N ASP A 87 15.39 6.35 46.88
CA ASP A 87 14.56 5.92 45.77
C ASP A 87 13.61 7.07 45.41
N ILE A 88 13.67 7.54 44.18
CA ILE A 88 12.93 8.69 43.70
C ILE A 88 12.02 8.23 42.56
N ALA A 89 10.71 8.47 42.70
CA ALA A 89 9.73 8.23 41.65
C ALA A 89 9.15 9.56 41.19
N VAL A 90 9.17 9.81 39.88
CA VAL A 90 8.72 11.07 39.27
C VAL A 90 7.72 10.77 38.17
N GLU A 91 6.58 11.46 38.19
CA GLU A 91 5.65 11.45 37.06
C GLU A 91 6.06 12.54 36.07
N VAL A 92 6.17 12.18 34.81
CA VAL A 92 6.64 13.07 33.76
C VAL A 92 5.62 13.10 32.64
N ASN A 93 5.22 14.30 32.26
CA ASN A 93 4.41 14.53 31.08
C ASN A 93 5.21 15.32 30.04
N VAL A 94 5.51 14.69 28.91
CA VAL A 94 6.25 15.31 27.80
C VAL A 94 5.25 15.74 26.73
N THR A 95 5.20 17.03 26.46
CA THR A 95 4.38 17.62 25.41
C THR A 95 5.28 18.10 24.28
N ALA A 96 5.01 17.63 23.06
CA ALA A 96 5.76 18.04 21.88
C ALA A 96 4.81 18.54 20.79
N ARG A 97 5.17 19.67 20.17
CA ARG A 97 4.51 20.15 18.94
C ARG A 97 5.32 19.66 17.75
N VAL A 98 4.70 18.84 16.92
CA VAL A 98 5.33 18.21 15.77
C VAL A 98 4.70 18.77 14.50
N ARG A 99 5.50 19.41 13.66
CA ARG A 99 5.07 19.90 12.36
C ARG A 99 5.28 18.84 11.29
N LEU A 100 4.33 18.71 10.37
CA LEU A 100 4.46 17.87 9.19
C LEU A 100 4.96 18.72 8.02
N THR A 101 6.07 18.31 7.42
CA THR A 101 6.78 19.05 6.38
C THR A 101 7.14 18.13 5.23
N MET A 102 7.68 18.70 4.15
CA MET A 102 8.35 17.97 3.08
C MET A 102 9.86 18.19 3.21
N ASP A 103 10.66 17.16 2.95
CA ASP A 103 12.09 17.32 2.76
C ASP A 103 12.45 17.76 1.33
N SER A 104 13.74 18.03 1.08
CA SER A 104 14.23 18.46 -0.24
C SER A 104 14.04 17.42 -1.35
N THR A 105 13.81 16.16 -0.98
CA THR A 105 13.59 15.04 -1.88
C THR A 105 12.11 14.71 -2.09
N GLY A 106 11.20 15.47 -1.45
CA GLY A 106 9.75 15.30 -1.57
C GLY A 106 9.15 14.23 -0.65
N TYR A 107 9.84 13.83 0.43
CA TYR A 107 9.29 12.93 1.43
C TYR A 107 8.60 13.69 2.56
N PRO A 108 7.46 13.18 3.07
CA PRO A 108 6.82 13.73 4.24
C PRO A 108 7.69 13.45 5.48
N LYS A 109 7.94 14.48 6.27
CA LYS A 109 8.78 14.42 7.47
C LYS A 109 8.10 15.12 8.64
N LEU A 110 8.14 14.47 9.79
CA LEU A 110 7.72 14.99 11.08
C LEU A 110 8.92 15.63 11.78
N VAL A 111 8.78 16.89 12.18
CA VAL A 111 9.82 17.64 12.88
C VAL A 111 9.23 18.22 14.17
N ALA A 112 9.86 17.96 15.31
CA ALA A 112 9.48 18.61 16.57
C ALA A 112 9.95 20.07 16.55
N GLU A 113 9.02 21.01 16.70
CA GLU A 113 9.33 22.44 16.80
C GLU A 113 9.51 22.89 18.25
N GLY A 114 8.91 22.15 19.18
CA GLY A 114 9.03 22.39 20.62
C GLY A 114 8.76 21.11 21.39
N CYS A 115 9.50 20.92 22.47
CA CYS A 115 9.33 19.83 23.42
C CYS A 115 9.48 20.38 24.84
N ASP A 116 8.41 20.26 25.61
CA ASP A 116 8.34 20.67 27.01
C ASP A 116 8.10 19.44 27.88
N THR A 117 8.71 19.41 29.05
CA THR A 117 8.49 18.34 30.02
C THR A 117 8.00 18.92 31.33
N LEU A 118 6.82 18.47 31.76
CA LEU A 118 6.23 18.82 33.04
C LEU A 118 6.47 17.69 34.03
N LEU A 119 7.02 18.05 35.17
CA LEU A 119 7.39 17.14 36.25
C LEU A 119 6.37 17.27 37.38
N GLY A 120 5.87 16.12 37.85
CA GLY A 120 4.84 16.06 38.88
C GLY A 120 4.97 14.82 39.75
N GLY A 121 4.22 14.81 40.85
CA GLY A 121 4.11 13.62 41.71
C GLY A 121 5.44 13.05 42.21
N ILE A 122 6.43 13.91 42.48
CA ILE A 122 7.75 13.50 42.96
C ILE A 122 7.58 12.84 44.33
N LYS A 123 7.94 11.57 44.43
CA LYS A 123 7.93 10.78 45.67
C LYS A 123 9.34 10.32 45.97
N VAL A 124 9.84 10.69 47.14
CA VAL A 124 11.19 10.31 47.58
C VAL A 124 11.07 9.37 48.76
N ARG A 125 11.84 8.28 48.74
CA ARG A 125 11.96 7.32 49.83
C ARG A 125 13.41 7.25 50.28
N LEU A 126 13.63 7.34 51.58
CA LEU A 126 14.94 7.15 52.21
C LEU A 126 14.82 5.94 53.13
N LEU A 127 15.68 4.94 52.96
CA LEU A 127 15.70 3.73 53.81
C LEU A 127 14.30 3.06 53.97
N ARG A 128 13.49 3.07 52.90
CA ARG A 128 12.10 2.55 52.82
C ARG A 128 11.01 3.38 53.52
N GLY A 129 11.34 4.53 54.14
CA GLY A 129 10.38 5.51 54.63
C GLY A 129 10.08 6.59 53.58
N LEU A 130 8.82 7.01 53.44
CA LEU A 130 8.43 8.09 52.52
C LEU A 130 8.78 9.45 53.14
N LEU A 131 9.58 10.26 52.45
CA LEU A 131 9.88 11.62 52.89
C LEU A 131 8.74 12.55 52.44
N PRO A 132 8.08 13.28 53.36
CA PRO A 132 6.97 14.18 53.01
C PRO A 132 7.44 15.47 52.34
N VAL A 133 8.74 15.80 52.42
CA VAL A 133 9.33 17.01 51.85
C VAL A 133 10.22 16.63 50.67
N VAL A 134 9.86 17.14 49.50
CA VAL A 134 10.76 17.17 48.35
C VAL A 134 11.51 18.49 48.43
N ASP A 135 12.84 18.44 48.58
CA ASP A 135 13.64 19.65 48.59
C ASP A 135 13.55 20.37 47.23
N ASN A 136 13.44 21.70 47.27
CA ASN A 136 13.44 22.56 46.07
C ASN A 136 14.68 22.31 45.18
N LEU A 137 15.78 21.90 45.80
CA LEU A 137 17.01 21.53 45.10
C LEU A 137 16.84 20.27 44.26
N LEU A 138 16.24 19.21 44.81
CA LEU A 138 16.00 17.97 44.06
C LEU A 138 15.04 18.23 42.91
N ALA A 139 13.98 19.02 43.15
CA ALA A 139 13.09 19.45 42.08
C ALA A 139 13.85 20.23 40.99
N SER A 140 14.77 21.13 41.35
CA SER A 140 15.59 21.89 40.41
C SER A 140 16.52 20.99 39.58
N VAL A 141 17.20 20.02 40.20
CA VAL A 141 18.07 19.05 39.50
C VAL A 141 17.25 18.21 38.52
N LEU A 142 16.09 17.70 38.95
CA LEU A 142 15.21 16.90 38.08
C LEU A 142 14.65 17.73 36.92
N ASN A 143 14.26 18.98 37.18
CA ASN A 143 13.81 19.94 36.16
C ASN A 143 14.91 20.32 35.17
N GLY A 144 16.19 20.23 35.54
CA GLY A 144 17.30 20.42 34.60
C GLY A 144 17.65 19.15 33.82
N LEU A 145 17.50 17.96 34.43
CA LEU A 145 18.04 16.72 33.88
C LEU A 145 17.03 15.96 32.99
N LEU A 146 15.79 15.81 33.45
CA LEU A 146 14.79 15.00 32.74
C LEU A 146 14.35 15.57 31.37
N PRO A 147 14.16 16.89 31.18
CA PRO A 147 13.87 17.44 29.84
C PRO A 147 14.99 17.15 28.84
N ASN A 148 16.24 17.33 29.26
CA ASN A 148 17.44 17.12 28.43
C ASN A 148 17.63 15.65 28.03
N LEU A 149 17.02 14.71 28.75
CA LEU A 149 17.05 13.29 28.39
C LEU A 149 15.83 12.87 27.56
N LEU A 150 14.62 13.30 27.95
CA LEU A 150 13.38 12.80 27.37
C LEU A 150 13.00 13.50 26.06
N CYS A 151 13.33 14.78 25.89
CA CYS A 151 13.03 15.47 24.62
C CYS A 151 13.83 14.92 23.42
N PRO A 152 15.14 14.61 23.55
CA PRO A 152 15.86 13.90 22.49
C PRO A 152 15.27 12.53 22.15
N VAL A 153 14.69 11.82 23.13
CA VAL A 153 13.98 10.56 22.87
C VAL A 153 12.78 10.74 21.95
N VAL A 154 12.02 11.82 22.14
CA VAL A 154 10.92 12.15 21.22
C VAL A 154 11.46 12.35 19.80
N ASN A 155 12.58 13.06 19.64
CA ASN A 155 13.19 13.25 18.32
C ASN A 155 13.67 11.94 17.68
N ILE A 156 14.27 11.03 18.45
CA ILE A 156 14.67 9.71 17.97
C ILE A 156 13.44 8.92 17.53
N ALA A 157 12.36 8.96 18.31
CA ALA A 157 11.11 8.28 17.99
C ALA A 157 10.47 8.81 16.71
N LEU A 158 10.46 10.14 16.53
CA LEU A 158 10.02 10.78 15.30
C LEU A 158 10.91 10.40 14.12
N GLY A 159 12.23 10.24 14.33
CA GLY A 159 13.16 9.72 13.34
C GLY A 159 12.73 8.35 12.80
N LEU A 160 12.41 7.41 13.68
CA LEU A 160 11.94 6.08 13.28
C LEU A 160 10.61 6.12 12.50
N VAL A 161 9.71 7.04 12.85
CA VAL A 161 8.46 7.26 12.08
C VAL A 161 8.77 7.88 10.73
N ASN A 162 9.73 8.81 10.66
CA ASN A 162 10.19 9.41 9.42
C ASN A 162 10.84 8.37 8.49
N ASP A 163 11.58 7.40 9.02
CA ASP A 163 12.13 6.30 8.22
C ASP A 163 11.01 5.49 7.55
N GLN A 164 9.89 5.27 8.27
CA GLN A 164 8.70 4.62 7.70
C GLN A 164 7.97 5.50 6.68
N LEU A 165 7.94 6.82 6.89
CA LEU A 165 7.42 7.78 5.90
C LEU A 165 8.34 7.89 4.67
N GLY A 166 9.63 7.61 4.79
CA GLY A 166 10.56 7.50 3.66
C GLY A 166 10.23 6.34 2.71
N LEU A 167 9.61 5.27 3.22
CA LEU A 167 9.20 4.12 2.40
C LEU A 167 8.02 4.41 1.47
N VAL A 168 7.41 5.60 1.56
CA VAL A 168 6.30 6.01 0.71
C VAL A 168 6.68 5.98 -0.77
N ASN A 169 7.92 6.35 -1.12
CA ASN A 169 8.38 6.30 -2.52
C ASN A 169 8.94 4.94 -2.94
N SER A 170 8.36 3.86 -2.42
CA SER A 170 8.79 2.50 -2.76
C SER A 170 8.40 2.12 -4.18
N LEU A 171 9.32 1.40 -4.84
CA LEU A 171 9.04 0.65 -6.04
C LEU A 171 8.54 -0.74 -5.64
N VAL A 172 7.30 -1.05 -5.97
CA VAL A 172 6.65 -2.31 -5.59
C VAL A 172 6.51 -3.20 -6.83
N PRO A 173 6.99 -4.46 -6.81
CA PRO A 173 6.89 -5.34 -7.96
C PRO A 173 5.43 -5.74 -8.24
N LEU A 174 5.00 -5.57 -9.49
CA LEU A 174 3.73 -6.08 -10.02
C LEU A 174 3.97 -7.47 -10.64
N GLY A 175 4.35 -8.42 -9.80
CA GLY A 175 4.80 -9.74 -10.24
C GLY A 175 6.08 -9.65 -11.08
N VAL A 176 6.17 -10.46 -12.14
CA VAL A 176 7.27 -10.45 -13.11
C VAL A 176 7.05 -9.49 -14.28
N LEU A 177 5.85 -8.91 -14.36
CA LEU A 177 5.37 -8.14 -15.52
C LEU A 177 5.71 -6.65 -15.42
N GLY A 178 6.08 -6.17 -14.23
CA GLY A 178 6.41 -4.76 -14.04
C GLY A 178 6.55 -4.34 -12.60
N SER A 179 6.45 -3.02 -12.38
CA SER A 179 6.57 -2.39 -11.07
C SER A 179 5.67 -1.18 -10.94
N ILE A 180 5.31 -0.83 -9.72
CA ILE A 180 4.50 0.34 -9.37
C ILE A 180 5.35 1.23 -8.48
N GLN A 181 5.54 2.46 -8.91
CA GLN A 181 6.20 3.49 -8.12
C GLN A 181 5.12 4.39 -7.52
N TYR A 182 4.99 4.35 -6.20
CA TYR A 182 4.18 5.32 -5.46
C TYR A 182 5.03 6.54 -5.16
N THR A 183 4.48 7.74 -5.25
CA THR A 183 5.15 8.97 -4.79
C THR A 183 4.18 9.95 -4.16
N VAL A 184 4.62 10.71 -3.16
CA VAL A 184 3.77 11.77 -2.59
C VAL A 184 3.60 12.91 -3.59
N SER A 185 2.36 13.35 -3.80
CA SER A 185 2.02 14.40 -4.77
C SER A 185 2.11 15.80 -4.18
N SER A 186 1.71 15.95 -2.92
CA SER A 186 1.50 17.23 -2.24
C SER A 186 1.81 17.10 -0.74
N LEU A 187 2.00 18.22 -0.06
CA LEU A 187 2.15 18.21 1.40
C LEU A 187 0.89 17.58 2.02
N PRO A 188 1.01 16.57 2.91
CA PRO A 188 -0.17 15.93 3.47
C PRO A 188 -1.05 16.93 4.22
N LEU A 189 -2.36 16.77 4.05
CA LEU A 189 -3.35 17.61 4.71
C LEU A 189 -3.66 17.05 6.10
N VAL A 190 -3.47 17.89 7.12
CA VAL A 190 -3.82 17.57 8.50
C VAL A 190 -5.12 18.27 8.85
N THR A 191 -6.16 17.51 9.18
CA THR A 191 -7.44 18.03 9.70
C THR A 191 -7.55 17.73 11.20
N SER A 192 -8.66 18.12 11.83
CA SER A 192 -8.90 17.79 13.25
C SER A 192 -9.22 16.31 13.47
N GLN A 193 -9.53 15.57 12.40
CA GLN A 193 -10.05 14.21 12.46
C GLN A 193 -9.13 13.20 11.75
N PHE A 194 -8.48 13.59 10.66
CA PHE A 194 -7.68 12.68 9.83
C PHE A 194 -6.45 13.36 9.23
N LEU A 195 -5.53 12.50 8.79
CA LEU A 195 -4.38 12.86 7.98
C LEU A 195 -4.60 12.30 6.57
N GLU A 196 -4.52 13.16 5.56
CA GLU A 196 -4.71 12.78 4.17
C GLU A 196 -3.40 12.92 3.40
N VAL A 197 -3.05 11.89 2.63
CA VAL A 197 -1.82 11.83 1.83
C VAL A 197 -2.20 11.52 0.39
N ASP A 198 -1.91 12.46 -0.51
CA ASP A 198 -2.08 12.25 -1.94
C ASP A 198 -0.89 11.49 -2.52
N LEU A 199 -1.19 10.37 -3.18
CA LEU A 199 -0.18 9.57 -3.88
C LEU A 199 -0.38 9.62 -5.38
N ASN A 200 0.72 9.83 -6.10
CA ASN A 200 0.84 9.46 -7.49
C ASN A 200 1.26 7.99 -7.57
N ALA A 201 0.73 7.25 -8.55
CA ALA A 201 1.11 5.87 -8.82
C ALA A 201 1.48 5.74 -10.29
N VAL A 202 2.76 5.44 -10.56
CA VAL A 202 3.27 5.21 -11.91
C VAL A 202 3.51 3.71 -12.09
N VAL A 203 2.77 3.10 -13.02
CA VAL A 203 2.93 1.69 -13.37
C VAL A 203 3.92 1.58 -14.53
N ARG A 204 4.99 0.80 -14.35
CA ARG A 204 6.05 0.56 -15.33
C ARG A 204 6.05 -0.91 -15.75
N GLN A 205 6.36 -1.17 -17.01
CA GLN A 205 6.63 -2.52 -17.51
C GLN A 205 7.99 -3.01 -17.00
N ALA A 206 8.17 -4.33 -16.92
CA ALA A 206 9.49 -4.90 -16.70
C ALA A 206 10.31 -4.69 -17.98
N ALA A 207 11.44 -3.99 -17.90
CA ALA A 207 12.34 -3.92 -19.05
C ALA A 207 12.81 -5.34 -19.36
N GLY A 208 12.58 -5.80 -20.60
CA GLY A 208 13.00 -7.12 -21.03
C GLY A 208 14.52 -7.28 -20.94
N GLY A 209 14.96 -8.30 -20.19
CA GLY A 209 16.34 -8.77 -20.18
C GLY A 209 17.09 -8.56 -18.86
N LEU A 210 17.59 -9.66 -18.29
CA LEU A 210 18.69 -9.67 -17.33
C LEU A 210 19.97 -9.18 -18.05
N VAL A 211 20.16 -7.88 -18.18
CA VAL A 211 21.46 -7.27 -18.45
C VAL A 211 21.51 -5.95 -17.70
N ASP A 212 22.61 -5.74 -16.97
CA ASP A 212 22.93 -4.55 -16.19
C ASP A 212 22.41 -3.25 -16.82
N ILE A 213 21.44 -2.62 -16.16
CA ILE A 213 21.02 -1.25 -16.49
C ILE A 213 21.79 -0.32 -15.53
N PRO A 214 22.83 0.40 -15.98
CA PRO A 214 23.25 1.59 -15.26
C PRO A 214 22.06 2.56 -15.28
N LEU A 215 21.76 3.22 -14.15
CA LEU A 215 20.68 4.21 -14.01
C LEU A 215 20.61 5.16 -15.23
N GLY A 216 19.84 4.75 -16.23
CA GLY A 216 19.60 5.48 -17.45
C GLY A 216 18.34 6.29 -17.25
N THR A 217 18.41 7.55 -17.68
CA THR A 217 17.35 8.56 -17.63
C THR A 217 15.95 7.96 -17.82
N PRO A 218 14.99 8.29 -16.93
CA PRO A 218 13.63 7.78 -17.07
C PRO A 218 13.12 8.19 -18.44
N GLU A 219 12.65 7.23 -19.25
CA GLU A 219 11.76 7.56 -20.36
C GLU A 219 10.61 8.38 -19.76
N THR A 220 10.62 9.68 -20.06
CA THR A 220 9.55 10.60 -19.70
C THR A 220 8.36 10.26 -20.58
N VAL A 221 7.66 9.19 -20.21
CA VAL A 221 6.28 9.00 -20.64
C VAL A 221 5.54 10.28 -20.23
N PRO A 222 4.94 11.03 -21.18
CA PRO A 222 4.19 12.23 -20.85
C PRO A 222 3.16 11.88 -19.78
N MET A 223 3.32 12.46 -18.60
CA MET A 223 2.41 12.17 -17.50
C MET A 223 1.04 12.67 -17.93
N PRO A 224 0.01 11.80 -18.03
CA PRO A 224 -1.32 12.24 -18.44
C PRO A 224 -1.79 13.36 -17.51
N PRO A 225 -2.66 14.27 -18.00
CA PRO A 225 -3.14 15.41 -17.21
C PRO A 225 -3.64 14.91 -15.86
N ARG A 226 -3.12 15.52 -14.78
CA ARG A 226 -3.48 15.15 -13.41
C ARG A 226 -4.98 15.36 -13.23
N VAL A 227 -5.72 14.25 -13.14
CA VAL A 227 -7.11 14.29 -12.70
C VAL A 227 -7.07 14.25 -11.18
N PRO A 228 -7.49 15.32 -10.48
CA PRO A 228 -7.53 15.32 -9.02
C PRO A 228 -8.39 14.16 -8.53
N MET A 229 -7.93 13.48 -7.49
CA MET A 229 -8.77 12.49 -6.84
C MET A 229 -10.01 13.18 -6.27
N PRO A 230 -11.20 12.60 -6.48
CA PRO A 230 -12.38 13.06 -5.78
C PRO A 230 -12.20 12.99 -4.27
N PRO A 231 -12.90 13.83 -3.50
CA PRO A 231 -12.91 13.71 -2.05
C PRO A 231 -13.41 12.33 -1.66
N LEU A 232 -12.70 11.70 -0.73
CA LEU A 232 -13.09 10.40 -0.19
C LEU A 232 -14.38 10.53 0.64
N PRO A 233 -15.23 9.49 0.67
CA PRO A 233 -16.37 9.48 1.57
C PRO A 233 -15.88 9.49 3.02
N PRO A 234 -16.67 10.02 3.97
CA PRO A 234 -16.32 10.04 5.38
C PRO A 234 -15.89 8.64 5.85
N MET A 235 -14.75 8.57 6.53
CA MET A 235 -14.27 7.33 7.12
C MET A 235 -15.27 6.87 8.20
N ALA A 236 -15.65 5.59 8.18
CA ALA A 236 -16.48 5.02 9.22
C ALA A 236 -15.77 5.08 10.57
N ASP A 237 -16.51 5.31 11.66
CA ASP A 237 -15.95 5.41 13.03
C ASP A 237 -15.21 4.13 13.48
N THR A 238 -15.46 3.00 12.82
CA THR A 238 -14.82 1.71 13.08
C THR A 238 -13.50 1.51 12.32
N SER A 239 -13.20 2.36 11.34
CA SER A 239 -11.99 2.27 10.51
C SER A 239 -10.91 3.26 10.95
N ASN A 240 -9.65 2.84 10.86
CA ASN A 240 -8.48 3.66 11.19
C ASN A 240 -7.75 4.20 9.95
N SER A 241 -8.14 3.75 8.75
CA SER A 241 -7.47 4.09 7.51
C SER A 241 -8.38 3.86 6.31
N GLN A 242 -8.23 4.68 5.27
CA GLN A 242 -8.97 4.55 4.02
C GLN A 242 -8.02 4.79 2.85
N LEU A 243 -8.23 4.10 1.72
CA LEU A 243 -7.44 4.25 0.50
C LEU A 243 -8.37 4.43 -0.69
N GLY A 244 -8.19 5.54 -1.41
CA GLY A 244 -8.83 5.77 -2.70
C GLY A 244 -7.97 5.29 -3.86
N LEU A 245 -8.56 4.54 -4.79
CA LEU A 245 -7.90 4.14 -6.03
C LEU A 245 -8.64 4.74 -7.23
N SER A 246 -7.90 5.38 -8.13
CA SER A 246 -8.47 5.99 -9.31
C SER A 246 -8.72 4.97 -10.43
N VAL A 247 -9.65 5.30 -11.32
CA VAL A 247 -9.84 4.56 -12.59
C VAL A 247 -8.57 4.61 -13.44
N SER A 248 -7.84 5.72 -13.41
CA SER A 248 -6.57 5.86 -14.14
C SER A 248 -5.52 4.87 -13.65
N PHE A 249 -5.40 4.67 -12.33
CA PHE A 249 -4.49 3.67 -11.75
C PHE A 249 -4.84 2.25 -12.19
N LEU A 250 -6.12 1.87 -12.08
CA LEU A 250 -6.60 0.55 -12.53
C LEU A 250 -6.34 0.35 -14.03
N SER A 251 -6.60 1.38 -14.85
CA SER A 251 -6.36 1.34 -16.30
C SER A 251 -4.89 1.21 -16.64
N SER A 252 -4.00 1.89 -15.91
CA SER A 252 -2.54 1.75 -16.07
C SER A 252 -2.06 0.36 -15.70
N ALA A 253 -2.57 -0.24 -14.62
CA ALA A 253 -2.25 -1.61 -14.23
C ALA A 253 -2.68 -2.63 -15.31
N LEU A 254 -3.91 -2.52 -15.82
CA LEU A 254 -4.40 -3.39 -16.89
C LEU A 254 -3.64 -3.17 -18.21
N SER A 255 -3.20 -1.94 -18.50
CA SER A 255 -2.39 -1.66 -19.69
C SER A 255 -1.03 -2.36 -19.65
N VAL A 256 -0.40 -2.52 -18.48
CA VAL A 256 0.85 -3.28 -18.37
C VAL A 256 0.59 -4.76 -18.62
N LEU A 257 -0.46 -5.34 -18.01
CA LEU A 257 -0.85 -6.73 -18.26
C LEU A 257 -1.12 -7.01 -19.75
N GLN A 258 -1.77 -6.06 -20.44
CA GLN A 258 -2.04 -6.18 -21.87
C GLN A 258 -0.76 -6.13 -22.71
N LYS A 259 0.16 -5.20 -22.42
CA LYS A 259 1.41 -5.07 -23.19
C LYS A 259 2.34 -6.27 -23.04
N GLU A 260 2.35 -6.89 -21.86
CA GLU A 260 3.11 -8.10 -21.59
C GLU A 260 2.42 -9.38 -22.13
N GLY A 261 1.30 -9.25 -22.86
CA GLY A 261 0.57 -10.40 -23.40
C GLY A 261 -0.08 -11.29 -22.34
N ALA A 262 -0.16 -10.84 -21.08
CA ALA A 262 -0.71 -11.64 -19.98
C ALA A 262 -2.24 -11.86 -20.09
N LEU A 263 -2.91 -11.15 -21.00
CA LEU A 263 -4.33 -11.33 -21.30
C LEU A 263 -4.57 -12.15 -22.58
N ASP A 264 -3.51 -12.59 -23.26
CA ASP A 264 -3.58 -13.40 -24.46
C ASP A 264 -3.64 -14.89 -24.09
N LEU A 265 -4.32 -15.68 -24.92
CA LEU A 265 -4.53 -17.10 -24.64
C LEU A 265 -4.54 -17.92 -25.93
N ASN A 266 -3.73 -18.98 -25.95
CA ASN A 266 -3.73 -19.96 -27.03
C ASN A 266 -4.43 -21.23 -26.55
N ILE A 267 -5.40 -21.72 -27.31
CA ILE A 267 -6.24 -22.86 -26.96
C ILE A 267 -6.08 -23.93 -28.04
N PRO A 268 -5.19 -24.92 -27.84
CA PRO A 268 -5.09 -26.10 -28.69
C PRO A 268 -6.26 -27.06 -28.44
N THR A 269 -6.46 -27.98 -29.37
CA THR A 269 -7.39 -29.10 -29.19
C THR A 269 -6.99 -29.98 -28.01
N GLY A 270 -7.97 -30.43 -27.21
CA GLY A 270 -7.78 -31.42 -26.17
C GLY A 270 -7.17 -30.92 -24.86
N VAL A 271 -6.79 -29.64 -24.76
CA VAL A 271 -6.25 -29.05 -23.51
C VAL A 271 -7.33 -28.90 -22.44
N PHE A 272 -8.57 -28.62 -22.84
CA PHE A 272 -9.71 -28.46 -21.93
C PHE A 272 -10.71 -29.60 -22.18
N PRO A 273 -10.86 -30.56 -21.26
CA PRO A 273 -11.71 -31.74 -21.47
C PRO A 273 -13.20 -31.41 -21.53
N GLU A 274 -13.63 -30.28 -20.96
CA GLU A 274 -15.02 -29.81 -21.02
C GLU A 274 -15.38 -29.15 -22.34
N LEU A 275 -14.38 -28.75 -23.14
CA LEU A 275 -14.62 -28.22 -24.47
C LEU A 275 -14.81 -29.36 -25.48
N PRO A 276 -15.73 -29.20 -26.46
CA PRO A 276 -15.78 -30.14 -27.56
C PRO A 276 -14.45 -30.13 -28.32
N PRO A 277 -14.05 -31.24 -28.98
CA PRO A 277 -12.82 -31.29 -29.76
C PRO A 277 -12.79 -30.14 -30.76
N LEU A 278 -11.78 -29.27 -30.67
CA LEU A 278 -11.63 -28.10 -31.53
C LEU A 278 -11.11 -28.55 -32.89
N THR A 279 -11.96 -29.18 -33.69
CA THR A 279 -11.58 -29.70 -35.02
C THR A 279 -12.38 -29.03 -36.12
N THR A 280 -11.89 -29.08 -37.36
CA THR A 280 -12.66 -28.64 -38.53
C THR A 280 -13.98 -29.39 -38.65
N SER A 281 -14.07 -30.64 -38.19
CA SER A 281 -15.32 -31.39 -38.17
C SER A 281 -16.35 -30.81 -37.19
N THR A 282 -15.92 -30.47 -35.96
CA THR A 282 -16.78 -29.85 -34.95
C THR A 282 -17.21 -28.44 -35.39
N LEU A 283 -16.28 -27.65 -35.95
CA LEU A 283 -16.60 -26.33 -36.48
C LEU A 283 -17.50 -26.42 -37.72
N GLY A 284 -17.32 -27.44 -38.55
CA GLY A 284 -18.15 -27.71 -39.73
C GLY A 284 -19.60 -28.04 -39.41
N ALA A 285 -19.84 -28.69 -38.27
CA ALA A 285 -21.20 -28.93 -37.77
C ALA A 285 -21.95 -27.62 -37.45
N LEU A 286 -21.23 -26.56 -37.10
CA LEU A 286 -21.80 -25.22 -36.86
C LEU A 286 -21.80 -24.37 -38.13
N VAL A 287 -20.72 -24.44 -38.92
CA VAL A 287 -20.48 -23.63 -40.12
C VAL A 287 -20.25 -24.55 -41.32
N PRO A 288 -21.29 -24.88 -42.10
CA PRO A 288 -21.20 -25.85 -43.19
C PRO A 288 -20.16 -25.53 -44.27
N ALA A 289 -19.76 -24.26 -44.42
CA ALA A 289 -18.70 -23.85 -45.34
C ALA A 289 -17.33 -24.48 -45.00
N VAL A 290 -17.08 -24.80 -43.72
CA VAL A 290 -15.86 -25.47 -43.27
C VAL A 290 -15.77 -26.88 -43.86
N PHE A 291 -16.86 -27.65 -43.88
CA PHE A 291 -16.85 -29.00 -44.45
C PHE A 291 -16.51 -29.02 -45.94
N LYS A 292 -16.93 -27.98 -46.68
CA LYS A 292 -16.61 -27.86 -48.10
C LYS A 292 -15.11 -27.57 -48.32
N ALA A 293 -14.52 -26.75 -47.45
CA ALA A 293 -13.11 -26.39 -47.53
C ALA A 293 -12.17 -27.46 -46.95
N TYR A 294 -12.62 -28.20 -45.94
CA TYR A 294 -11.86 -29.22 -45.21
C TYR A 294 -12.71 -30.50 -45.07
N PRO A 295 -12.69 -31.39 -46.08
CA PRO A 295 -13.43 -32.65 -46.04
C PRO A 295 -12.91 -33.62 -44.97
N GLU A 296 -11.60 -33.58 -44.70
CA GLU A 296 -10.96 -34.34 -43.64
C GLU A 296 -10.87 -33.52 -42.35
N SER A 297 -11.04 -34.18 -41.20
CA SER A 297 -10.98 -33.54 -39.89
C SER A 297 -9.53 -33.17 -39.56
N HIS A 298 -9.30 -31.89 -39.29
CA HIS A 298 -8.02 -31.32 -38.88
C HIS A 298 -8.18 -30.64 -37.53
N GLU A 299 -7.10 -30.59 -36.74
CA GLU A 299 -7.08 -29.90 -35.46
C GLU A 299 -7.10 -28.38 -35.66
N LEU A 300 -7.77 -27.68 -34.74
CA LEU A 300 -7.80 -26.23 -34.67
C LEU A 300 -6.99 -25.74 -33.47
N LEU A 301 -6.41 -24.55 -33.68
CA LEU A 301 -5.81 -23.73 -32.64
C LEU A 301 -6.53 -22.38 -32.63
N VAL A 302 -7.10 -22.02 -31.49
CA VAL A 302 -7.71 -20.71 -31.29
C VAL A 302 -6.72 -19.81 -30.55
N LYS A 303 -6.25 -18.75 -31.21
CA LYS A 303 -5.40 -17.72 -30.61
C LYS A 303 -6.26 -16.51 -30.26
N ILE A 304 -6.38 -16.21 -28.97
CA ILE A 304 -7.07 -15.03 -28.46
C ILE A 304 -6.01 -14.01 -28.08
N ALA A 305 -6.09 -12.81 -28.65
CA ALA A 305 -5.21 -11.70 -28.34
C ALA A 305 -6.00 -10.47 -27.93
N VAL A 306 -5.47 -9.66 -27.02
CA VAL A 306 -6.06 -8.41 -26.54
C VAL A 306 -5.23 -7.25 -27.09
N PRO A 307 -5.55 -6.71 -28.28
CA PRO A 307 -4.69 -5.74 -28.97
C PRO A 307 -4.66 -4.36 -28.32
N LYS A 308 -5.62 -4.04 -27.45
CA LYS A 308 -5.74 -2.72 -26.79
C LYS A 308 -6.01 -2.88 -25.31
N ALA A 309 -5.47 -1.98 -24.50
CA ALA A 309 -5.70 -1.95 -23.06
C ALA A 309 -7.21 -1.93 -22.73
N PRO A 310 -7.67 -2.80 -21.80
CA PRO A 310 -9.07 -2.81 -21.37
C PRO A 310 -9.49 -1.49 -20.73
N VAL A 311 -10.74 -1.09 -20.95
CA VAL A 311 -11.29 0.16 -20.40
C VAL A 311 -12.03 -0.14 -19.10
N VAL A 312 -11.63 0.51 -18.01
CA VAL A 312 -12.26 0.36 -16.70
C VAL A 312 -13.32 1.44 -16.49
N THR A 313 -14.49 1.04 -16.00
CA THR A 313 -15.55 1.97 -15.58
C THR A 313 -16.02 1.60 -14.18
N LEU A 314 -16.10 2.59 -13.30
CA LEU A 314 -16.64 2.43 -11.96
C LEU A 314 -17.97 3.17 -11.86
N LYS A 315 -19.03 2.43 -11.57
CA LYS A 315 -20.36 2.94 -11.21
C LYS A 315 -20.65 2.57 -9.76
N LYS A 316 -21.61 3.24 -9.12
CA LYS A 316 -21.98 2.94 -7.74
C LYS A 316 -22.16 1.43 -7.51
N ASN A 317 -21.33 0.86 -6.64
CA ASN A 317 -21.27 -0.57 -6.28
C ASN A 317 -21.00 -1.54 -7.43
N LYS A 318 -20.52 -1.07 -8.59
CA LYS A 318 -20.30 -1.89 -9.78
C LYS A 318 -19.05 -1.46 -10.54
N GLY A 319 -18.05 -2.35 -10.60
CA GLY A 319 -16.95 -2.24 -11.55
C GLY A 319 -17.30 -2.92 -12.87
N ALA A 320 -16.94 -2.30 -13.99
CA ALA A 320 -17.03 -2.90 -15.31
C ALA A 320 -15.70 -2.76 -16.04
N ILE A 321 -15.31 -3.81 -16.77
CA ILE A 321 -14.14 -3.82 -17.64
C ILE A 321 -14.63 -4.16 -19.04
N GLN A 322 -14.42 -3.25 -19.99
CA GLN A 322 -14.65 -3.50 -21.39
C GLN A 322 -13.35 -3.97 -22.04
N LEU A 323 -13.37 -5.19 -22.55
CA LEU A 323 -12.23 -5.85 -23.17
C LEU A 323 -12.53 -6.09 -24.64
N ARG A 324 -11.59 -5.68 -25.51
CA ARG A 324 -11.63 -5.95 -26.95
C ARG A 324 -10.56 -6.97 -27.26
N ALA A 325 -10.97 -8.12 -27.78
CA ALA A 325 -10.07 -9.19 -28.18
C ALA A 325 -10.29 -9.55 -29.65
N THR A 326 -9.27 -10.15 -30.23
CA THR A 326 -9.32 -10.82 -31.53
C THR A 326 -9.12 -12.31 -31.32
N ALA A 327 -9.99 -13.15 -31.88
CA ALA A 327 -9.80 -14.58 -31.89
C ALA A 327 -9.50 -15.04 -33.32
N GLU A 328 -8.29 -15.53 -33.53
CA GLU A 328 -7.87 -16.16 -34.78
C GLU A 328 -8.01 -17.67 -34.65
N VAL A 329 -8.83 -18.27 -35.52
CA VAL A 329 -9.00 -19.72 -35.61
C VAL A 329 -8.10 -20.21 -36.73
N MET A 330 -7.12 -21.05 -36.42
CA MET A 330 -6.24 -21.64 -37.43
C MET A 330 -6.43 -23.15 -37.50
N VAL A 331 -6.25 -23.69 -38.69
CA VAL A 331 -6.15 -25.13 -38.96
C VAL A 331 -4.69 -25.54 -38.88
N ILE A 332 -4.42 -26.62 -38.15
CA ILE A 332 -3.12 -27.29 -38.13
C ILE A 332 -3.14 -28.41 -39.17
N HIS A 333 -2.32 -28.29 -40.21
CA HIS A 333 -2.16 -29.33 -41.22
C HIS A 333 -1.11 -30.37 -40.81
N SER A 334 -1.11 -31.55 -41.46
CA SER A 334 -0.21 -32.68 -41.19
C SER A 334 1.29 -32.38 -41.27
N ASN A 335 1.66 -31.26 -41.90
CA ASN A 335 3.05 -30.76 -41.98
C ASN A 335 3.36 -29.67 -40.92
N ASP A 336 2.51 -29.53 -39.90
CA ASP A 336 2.57 -28.48 -38.86
C ASP A 336 2.45 -27.03 -39.40
N VAL A 337 1.90 -26.91 -40.61
CA VAL A 337 1.61 -25.61 -41.24
C VAL A 337 0.29 -25.09 -40.70
N GLN A 338 0.35 -23.93 -40.01
CA GLN A 338 -0.84 -23.24 -39.50
C GLN A 338 -1.42 -22.34 -40.59
N LYS A 339 -2.71 -22.54 -40.91
CA LYS A 339 -3.44 -21.69 -41.85
C LYS A 339 -4.64 -21.03 -41.17
N SER A 340 -4.72 -19.71 -41.24
CA SER A 340 -5.85 -18.94 -40.70
C SER A 340 -7.15 -19.29 -41.43
N LEU A 341 -8.14 -19.77 -40.67
CA LEU A 341 -9.47 -20.11 -41.16
C LEU A 341 -10.36 -18.88 -41.14
N CYS A 342 -10.45 -18.23 -39.98
CA CYS A 342 -11.17 -16.98 -39.79
C CYS A 342 -10.61 -16.16 -38.62
N LEU A 343 -10.87 -14.85 -38.67
CA LEU A 343 -10.53 -13.89 -37.62
C LEU A 343 -11.82 -13.24 -37.12
N LEU A 344 -12.02 -13.30 -35.80
CA LEU A 344 -13.20 -12.76 -35.12
C LEU A 344 -12.79 -11.60 -34.22
N ASN A 345 -13.61 -10.56 -34.20
CA ASN A 345 -13.57 -9.50 -33.20
C ASN A 345 -14.53 -9.84 -32.07
N ILE A 346 -14.05 -9.65 -30.84
CA ILE A 346 -14.79 -9.93 -29.61
C ILE A 346 -14.84 -8.66 -28.77
N ASP A 347 -16.05 -8.17 -28.52
CA ASP A 347 -16.31 -7.09 -27.55
C ASP A 347 -16.92 -7.71 -26.29
N ALA A 348 -16.13 -7.87 -25.23
CA ALA A 348 -16.56 -8.44 -23.95
C ALA A 348 -16.79 -7.35 -22.90
N PHE A 349 -17.97 -7.37 -22.29
CA PHE A 349 -18.32 -6.57 -21.12
C PHE A 349 -18.26 -7.47 -19.89
N LEU A 350 -17.31 -7.16 -19.01
CA LEU A 350 -17.02 -7.94 -17.81
C LEU A 350 -17.44 -7.15 -16.57
N LEU A 351 -18.12 -7.81 -15.63
CA LEU A 351 -18.36 -7.27 -14.29
C LEU A 351 -17.16 -7.59 -13.42
N ALA A 352 -16.60 -6.56 -12.80
CA ALA A 352 -15.45 -6.66 -11.91
C ALA A 352 -15.89 -6.62 -10.44
N GLN A 353 -15.47 -7.64 -9.71
CA GLN A 353 -15.53 -7.73 -8.26
C GLN A 353 -14.14 -7.49 -7.69
N PHE A 354 -14.08 -6.59 -6.71
CA PHE A 354 -12.83 -6.22 -6.05
C PHE A 354 -12.77 -6.90 -4.68
N SER A 355 -11.58 -7.33 -4.29
CA SER A 355 -11.28 -7.83 -2.93
C SER A 355 -9.86 -7.45 -2.56
N VAL A 356 -9.55 -7.32 -1.26
CA VAL A 356 -8.16 -7.15 -0.81
C VAL A 356 -7.74 -8.42 -0.10
N LYS A 357 -6.55 -8.93 -0.44
CA LYS A 357 -5.92 -10.03 0.28
C LYS A 357 -4.40 -9.89 0.16
N ASP A 358 -3.67 -10.17 1.24
CA ASP A 358 -2.21 -10.06 1.31
C ASP A 358 -1.69 -8.64 0.95
N ASN A 359 -2.46 -7.61 1.33
CA ASN A 359 -2.25 -6.20 0.94
C ASN A 359 -2.17 -5.97 -0.59
N LYS A 360 -2.91 -6.76 -1.35
CA LYS A 360 -3.08 -6.61 -2.80
C LYS A 360 -4.55 -6.50 -3.15
N LEU A 361 -4.88 -5.58 -4.05
CA LEU A 361 -6.17 -5.51 -4.71
C LEU A 361 -6.28 -6.67 -5.72
N LYS A 362 -7.17 -7.61 -5.45
CA LYS A 362 -7.51 -8.71 -6.36
C LYS A 362 -8.78 -8.35 -7.12
N ILE A 363 -8.77 -8.65 -8.41
CA ILE A 363 -9.90 -8.40 -9.29
C ILE A 363 -10.38 -9.76 -9.80
N ARG A 364 -11.68 -10.01 -9.64
CA ARG A 364 -12.34 -11.16 -10.25
C ARG A 364 -13.36 -10.64 -11.25
N VAL A 365 -13.37 -11.22 -12.44
CA VAL A 365 -14.27 -10.84 -13.52
C VAL A 365 -15.25 -11.96 -13.85
N SER A 366 -16.47 -11.56 -14.19
CA SER A 366 -17.50 -12.43 -14.77
C SER A 366 -18.04 -11.80 -16.04
N LEU A 367 -18.42 -12.62 -17.01
CA LEU A 367 -18.99 -12.15 -18.27
C LEU A 367 -20.42 -11.65 -18.07
N GLU A 368 -20.71 -10.42 -18.52
CA GLU A 368 -22.08 -9.87 -18.56
C GLU A 368 -22.64 -9.93 -19.97
N LYS A 369 -21.84 -9.52 -20.96
CA LYS A 369 -22.26 -9.52 -22.36
C LYS A 369 -21.06 -9.70 -23.29
N THR A 370 -21.27 -10.41 -24.39
CA THR A 370 -20.29 -10.54 -25.48
C THR A 370 -20.92 -10.19 -26.82
N GLY A 371 -20.20 -9.39 -27.61
CA GLY A 371 -20.44 -9.20 -29.03
C GLY A 371 -19.39 -9.94 -29.84
N LEU A 372 -19.81 -10.55 -30.96
CA LEU A 372 -18.94 -11.23 -31.91
C LEU A 372 -19.18 -10.64 -33.29
N SER A 373 -18.10 -10.42 -34.05
CA SER A 373 -18.17 -10.00 -35.44
C SER A 373 -17.05 -10.65 -36.25
N LEU A 374 -17.34 -10.99 -37.50
CA LEU A 374 -16.37 -11.56 -38.42
C LEU A 374 -15.52 -10.44 -39.02
N VAL A 375 -14.20 -10.59 -38.97
CA VAL A 375 -13.25 -9.65 -39.58
C VAL A 375 -12.81 -10.15 -40.94
N SER A 376 -12.38 -11.42 -40.99
CA SER A 376 -11.97 -12.08 -42.23
C SER A 376 -12.22 -13.58 -42.15
N SER A 377 -12.38 -14.20 -43.31
CA SER A 377 -12.63 -15.63 -43.42
C SER A 377 -12.11 -16.16 -44.75
N SER A 378 -11.39 -17.29 -44.70
CA SER A 378 -10.92 -18.01 -45.89
C SER A 378 -11.99 -18.92 -46.49
N ILE A 379 -13.09 -19.15 -45.76
CA ILE A 379 -14.21 -20.02 -46.14
C ILE A 379 -15.44 -19.23 -46.60
N GLY A 380 -15.28 -17.92 -46.81
CA GLY A 380 -16.37 -16.99 -47.11
C GLY A 380 -17.12 -16.53 -45.87
N ASP A 381 -18.14 -15.71 -46.09
CA ASP A 381 -18.97 -15.14 -45.02
C ASP A 381 -19.88 -16.22 -44.41
N PHE A 382 -20.05 -16.16 -43.09
CA PHE A 382 -20.97 -17.01 -42.35
C PHE A 382 -21.58 -16.24 -41.18
N ASP A 383 -22.73 -16.70 -40.71
CA ASP A 383 -23.38 -16.11 -39.54
C ASP A 383 -22.62 -16.48 -38.26
N VAL A 384 -21.98 -15.49 -37.64
CA VAL A 384 -21.23 -15.64 -36.38
C VAL A 384 -22.11 -16.08 -35.21
N SER A 385 -23.43 -15.93 -35.31
CA SER A 385 -24.38 -16.40 -34.30
C SER A 385 -24.32 -17.92 -34.12
N LEU A 386 -23.90 -18.65 -35.16
CA LEU A 386 -23.71 -20.10 -35.13
C LEU A 386 -22.58 -20.52 -34.17
N LEU A 387 -21.60 -19.63 -33.91
CA LEU A 387 -20.49 -19.90 -33.01
C LEU A 387 -20.80 -19.57 -31.54
N LYS A 388 -21.96 -18.98 -31.25
CA LYS A 388 -22.28 -18.42 -29.93
C LYS A 388 -22.14 -19.44 -28.79
N VAL A 389 -22.59 -20.68 -29.01
CA VAL A 389 -22.50 -21.75 -27.99
C VAL A 389 -21.04 -22.13 -27.72
N LEU A 390 -20.27 -22.39 -28.78
CA LEU A 390 -18.85 -22.76 -28.67
C LEU A 390 -18.04 -21.63 -28.02
N VAL A 391 -18.26 -20.38 -28.44
CA VAL A 391 -17.58 -19.22 -27.87
C VAL A 391 -17.94 -19.04 -26.40
N GLY A 392 -19.22 -19.22 -26.02
CA GLY A 392 -19.64 -19.20 -24.61
C GLY A 392 -18.87 -20.21 -23.77
N GLN A 393 -18.76 -21.46 -24.24
CA GLN A 393 -17.98 -22.51 -23.55
C GLN A 393 -16.50 -22.16 -23.45
N ILE A 394 -15.88 -21.65 -24.52
CA ILE A 394 -14.48 -21.20 -24.51
C ILE A 394 -14.28 -20.09 -23.47
N PHE A 395 -15.22 -19.15 -23.37
CA PHE A 395 -15.18 -18.09 -22.36
C PHE A 395 -15.22 -18.66 -20.95
N ASP A 396 -16.16 -19.55 -20.66
CA ASP A 396 -16.40 -20.07 -19.32
C ASP A 396 -15.29 -21.03 -18.85
N VAL A 397 -14.78 -21.88 -19.74
CA VAL A 397 -13.85 -22.97 -19.40
C VAL A 397 -12.39 -22.54 -19.52
N ALA A 398 -12.05 -21.68 -20.49
CA ALA A 398 -10.65 -21.34 -20.79
C ALA A 398 -10.32 -19.87 -20.51
N PHE A 399 -11.02 -18.94 -21.17
CA PHE A 399 -10.63 -17.52 -21.16
C PHE A 399 -10.85 -16.84 -19.81
N LEU A 400 -12.06 -16.92 -19.23
CA LEU A 400 -12.35 -16.29 -17.93
C LEU A 400 -11.48 -16.86 -16.80
N PRO A 401 -11.24 -18.18 -16.69
CA PRO A 401 -10.31 -18.72 -15.71
C PRO A 401 -8.87 -18.20 -15.88
N ALA A 402 -8.36 -18.13 -17.11
CA ALA A 402 -7.02 -17.59 -17.38
C ALA A 402 -6.91 -16.11 -16.97
N VAL A 403 -7.87 -15.28 -17.37
CA VAL A 403 -7.89 -13.86 -16.99
C VAL A 403 -8.04 -13.69 -15.48
N ASN A 404 -8.92 -14.47 -14.83
CA ASN A 404 -9.09 -14.44 -13.38
C ASN A 404 -7.85 -14.90 -12.60
N SER A 405 -7.04 -15.79 -13.17
CA SER A 405 -5.75 -16.18 -12.57
C SER A 405 -4.79 -14.98 -12.51
N VAL A 406 -4.67 -14.26 -13.63
CA VAL A 406 -3.79 -13.07 -13.74
C VAL A 406 -4.29 -11.94 -12.85
N LEU A 407 -5.58 -11.60 -12.92
CA LEU A 407 -6.19 -10.54 -12.12
C LEU A 407 -6.28 -10.90 -10.63
N GLY A 408 -6.37 -12.20 -10.31
CA GLY A 408 -6.38 -12.74 -8.96
C GLY A 408 -5.00 -12.74 -8.27
N ALA A 409 -3.90 -12.67 -9.03
CA ALA A 409 -2.56 -12.46 -8.47
C ALA A 409 -2.46 -11.12 -7.73
N GLY A 410 -3.24 -10.14 -8.20
CA GLY A 410 -3.53 -8.88 -7.53
C GLY A 410 -2.49 -7.78 -7.73
N VAL A 411 -2.95 -6.53 -7.62
CA VAL A 411 -2.16 -5.31 -7.69
C VAL A 411 -1.74 -4.92 -6.27
N PRO A 412 -0.44 -4.83 -5.95
CA PRO A 412 -0.01 -4.50 -4.59
C PRO A 412 -0.44 -3.08 -4.20
N LEU A 413 -0.89 -2.92 -2.96
CA LEU A 413 -1.29 -1.62 -2.39
C LEU A 413 -0.11 -0.92 -1.71
N PRO A 414 -0.11 0.42 -1.62
CA PRO A 414 0.94 1.17 -0.93
C PRO A 414 1.00 0.81 0.55
N ARG A 415 2.21 0.63 1.09
CA ARG A 415 2.46 0.31 2.50
C ARG A 415 2.95 1.51 3.29
N LEU A 416 2.24 2.63 3.20
CA LEU A 416 2.58 3.82 3.99
C LEU A 416 2.44 3.49 5.47
N LEU A 417 3.45 3.83 6.28
CA LEU A 417 3.44 3.60 7.74
C LEU A 417 3.16 2.13 8.13
N ASN A 418 3.47 1.18 7.24
CA ASN A 418 3.19 -0.25 7.42
C ASN A 418 1.70 -0.55 7.71
N ILE A 419 0.79 0.24 7.12
CA ILE A 419 -0.66 -0.05 7.13
C ILE A 419 -0.91 -1.33 6.33
N ASP A 420 -1.78 -2.18 6.87
CA ASP A 420 -2.20 -3.44 6.24
C ASP A 420 -3.68 -3.35 5.84
N PHE A 421 -3.94 -3.38 4.54
CA PHE A 421 -5.29 -3.33 3.98
C PHE A 421 -5.93 -4.72 3.77
N THR A 422 -5.32 -5.82 4.24
CA THR A 422 -5.78 -7.19 3.97
C THR A 422 -7.24 -7.47 4.32
N ASN A 423 -7.82 -6.77 5.30
CA ASN A 423 -9.23 -6.90 5.69
C ASN A 423 -10.04 -5.62 5.43
N ALA A 424 -9.68 -4.86 4.39
CA ALA A 424 -10.38 -3.64 4.04
C ALA A 424 -11.75 -3.94 3.42
N ASP A 425 -12.78 -3.21 3.87
CA ASP A 425 -14.05 -3.10 3.17
C ASP A 425 -13.87 -2.31 1.86
N ILE A 426 -14.58 -2.72 0.81
CA ILE A 426 -14.44 -2.12 -0.52
C ILE A 426 -15.76 -1.52 -0.97
N ASP A 427 -15.72 -0.22 -1.26
CA ASP A 427 -16.80 0.51 -1.90
C ASP A 427 -16.37 0.99 -3.29
N VAL A 428 -17.28 0.82 -4.26
CA VAL A 428 -17.10 1.36 -5.61
C VAL A 428 -17.96 2.61 -5.76
N ILE A 429 -17.30 3.75 -5.92
CA ILE A 429 -17.93 5.06 -6.02
C ILE A 429 -17.84 5.63 -7.44
N GLU A 430 -18.97 6.16 -7.92
CA GLU A 430 -19.04 6.97 -9.14
C GLU A 430 -18.84 8.42 -8.74
N VAL A 431 -17.81 9.08 -9.29
CA VAL A 431 -17.64 10.51 -9.10
C VAL A 431 -17.90 11.20 -10.43
N ARG A 432 -19.02 11.91 -10.48
CA ARG A 432 -19.29 12.88 -11.53
C ARG A 432 -18.43 14.10 -11.26
N ALA A 433 -17.42 14.34 -12.08
CA ALA A 433 -16.68 15.58 -12.05
C ALA A 433 -17.67 16.75 -12.21
N ARG A 434 -17.88 17.54 -11.15
CA ARG A 434 -18.55 18.83 -11.29
C ARG A 434 -17.54 19.74 -11.97
N VAL A 435 -17.63 19.85 -13.30
CA VAL A 435 -16.94 20.91 -14.04
C VAL A 435 -17.66 22.19 -13.66
N PHE A 436 -17.11 22.94 -12.70
CA PHE A 436 -17.52 24.32 -12.51
C PHE A 436 -17.10 25.10 -13.77
N PRO A 437 -18.00 25.81 -14.45
CA PRO A 437 -17.61 26.66 -15.56
C PRO A 437 -16.64 27.70 -15.01
N VAL A 438 -15.41 27.71 -15.54
CA VAL A 438 -14.47 28.80 -15.36
C VAL A 438 -15.11 30.00 -16.04
N VAL A 439 -15.63 30.94 -15.25
CA VAL A 439 -16.02 32.25 -15.76
C VAL A 439 -14.71 33.02 -15.95
N PRO A 440 -14.32 33.36 -17.19
CA PRO A 440 -13.15 34.19 -17.41
C PRO A 440 -13.37 35.61 -16.83
N PRO A 441 -12.28 36.30 -16.45
CA PRO A 441 -12.32 37.57 -15.73
C PRO A 441 -13.01 38.70 -16.50
#